data_AF-A0A3A0AVQ6-F1
#
_entry.id   AF-A0A3A0AVQ6-F1
#
_cell.length_a   1.000
_cell.length_b   1.000
_cell.length_c   1.000
_cell.angle_alpha   90.00
_cell.angle_beta   90.00
_cell.angle_gamma   90.00
#
_symmetry.space_group_name_H-M   'P 1'
#
loop_
_entity.id
_entity.type
_entity.pdbx_description
1 polymer ?
#
loop_
_entity_poly.entity_id
_entity_poly.type
_entity_poly.pdbx_seq_one_letter_code
_entity_poly.pdbx_strand_id
1 'polypeptide(L)'
;MNNSTEYIPKRAMSIHAHPDDQEFSIGGTLAKWAKAGCEIVSVTITSGDSGSNDPTKDGGYKAELARLREEEQLAANKVLGVKEAVFLRYPDGELEPTIALRKELTRLIRQYKPDAVLTGNPEAWFYGNEYVNHPDHRAAAQAACEAVFPSAGTRLIFADLLEA
;
A
#
# COMPACT_ATOMS: atom_id res chain seq x y z
N MET A 1 11.52 -6.09 34.33
CA MET A 1 10.13 -6.28 33.87
C MET A 1 10.14 -6.22 32.35
N ASN A 2 10.04 -7.36 31.65
CA ASN A 2 9.89 -7.36 30.18
C ASN A 2 8.72 -8.28 29.84
N ASN A 3 7.51 -7.80 30.10
CA ASN A 3 6.26 -8.52 29.85
C ASN A 3 5.51 -7.87 28.67
N SER A 4 6.16 -7.77 27.51
CA SER A 4 5.45 -7.51 26.26
C SER A 4 5.93 -8.51 25.21
N THR A 5 5.25 -9.65 25.13
CA THR A 5 5.25 -10.47 23.91
C THR A 5 4.50 -9.68 22.84
N GLU A 6 5.16 -8.68 22.27
CA GLU A 6 4.65 -7.93 21.14
C GLU A 6 4.38 -8.90 20.00
N TYR A 7 3.18 -8.82 19.42
CA TYR A 7 2.81 -9.66 18.30
C TYR A 7 3.65 -9.27 17.07
N ILE A 8 4.37 -10.26 16.52
CA ILE A 8 5.08 -10.13 15.25
C ILE A 8 4.40 -11.08 14.26
N PRO A 9 3.77 -10.56 13.18
CA PRO A 9 3.21 -11.42 12.14
C PRO A 9 4.34 -12.18 11.43
N LYS A 10 4.08 -13.40 10.93
CA LYS A 10 5.06 -14.09 10.09
C LYS A 10 5.18 -13.38 8.75
N ARG A 11 4.06 -12.88 8.23
CA ARG A 11 4.01 -12.06 7.02
C ARG A 11 3.07 -10.88 7.20
N ALA A 12 3.52 -9.70 6.79
CA ALA A 12 2.70 -8.51 6.74
C ALA A 12 2.62 -7.96 5.32
N MET A 13 1.48 -7.35 4.99
CA MET A 13 1.28 -6.64 3.72
C MET A 13 0.98 -5.17 4.00
N SER A 14 1.83 -4.27 3.51
CA SER A 14 1.63 -2.82 3.54
C SER A 14 0.95 -2.43 2.23
N ILE A 15 -0.25 -1.85 2.29
CA ILE A 15 -1.00 -1.36 1.11
C ILE A 15 -1.21 0.14 1.24
N HIS A 16 -0.64 0.90 0.32
CA HIS A 16 -0.66 2.36 0.34
C HIS A 16 -0.84 2.96 -1.06
N ALA A 17 -1.21 4.23 -1.13
CA ALA A 17 -1.60 4.87 -2.37
C ALA A 17 -0.36 5.23 -3.21
N HIS A 18 0.61 5.94 -2.62
CA HIS A 18 1.73 6.52 -3.35
C HIS A 18 3.08 6.00 -2.83
N PRO A 19 4.12 5.97 -3.68
CA PRO A 19 5.49 5.90 -3.19
C PRO A 19 5.72 6.92 -2.07
N ASP A 20 6.40 6.53 -1.00
CA ASP A 20 6.66 7.26 0.27
C ASP A 20 5.64 7.10 1.42
N ASP A 21 4.41 6.69 1.14
CA ASP A 21 3.33 6.66 2.14
C ASP A 21 3.67 5.84 3.38
N GLN A 22 4.25 4.65 3.18
CA GLN A 22 4.60 3.76 4.27
C GLN A 22 5.83 4.26 5.05
N GLU A 23 6.77 4.96 4.40
CA GLU A 23 7.99 5.45 5.04
C GLU A 23 7.68 6.49 6.12
N PHE A 24 6.77 7.44 5.86
CA PHE A 24 6.43 8.47 6.85
C PHE A 24 5.42 8.01 7.90
N SER A 25 4.56 7.05 7.56
CA SER A 25 3.47 6.62 8.46
C SER A 25 3.85 5.44 9.36
N ILE A 26 4.49 4.40 8.81
CA ILE A 26 4.69 3.11 9.47
C ILE A 26 6.09 2.51 9.30
N GLY A 27 7.05 3.25 8.71
CA GLY A 27 8.39 2.74 8.39
C GLY A 27 9.13 2.14 9.58
N GLY A 28 9.01 2.76 10.77
CA GLY A 28 9.57 2.22 12.01
C GLY A 28 9.00 0.86 12.42
N THR A 29 7.69 0.66 12.24
CA THR A 29 7.02 -0.62 12.49
C THR A 29 7.49 -1.68 11.50
N LEU A 30 7.53 -1.35 10.21
CA LEU A 30 7.97 -2.28 9.16
C LEU A 30 9.42 -2.73 9.39
N ALA A 31 10.34 -1.78 9.65
CA ALA A 31 11.75 -2.10 9.93
C ALA A 31 11.91 -2.97 11.19
N LYS A 32 11.13 -2.70 12.24
CA LYS A 32 11.13 -3.50 13.47
C LYS A 32 10.63 -4.92 13.21
N TRP A 33 9.53 -5.09 12.48
CA TRP A 33 8.98 -6.40 12.11
C TRP A 33 9.92 -7.17 11.19
N ALA A 34 10.50 -6.53 10.18
CA ALA A 34 11.48 -7.15 9.30
C ALA A 34 12.71 -7.65 10.08
N LYS A 35 13.24 -6.84 11.01
CA LYS A 35 14.34 -7.25 11.90
C LYS A 35 13.98 -8.44 12.80
N ALA A 36 12.71 -8.59 13.14
CA ALA A 36 12.18 -9.71 13.92
C ALA A 36 11.83 -10.94 13.06
N GLY A 37 12.09 -10.90 11.75
CA GLY A 37 11.87 -12.04 10.84
C GLY A 37 10.51 -12.05 10.15
N CYS A 38 9.72 -10.98 10.24
CA CYS A 38 8.50 -10.84 9.45
C CYS A 38 8.83 -10.65 7.97
N GLU A 39 8.18 -11.41 7.08
CA GLU A 39 8.22 -11.18 5.64
C GLU A 39 7.28 -10.03 5.27
N ILE A 40 7.84 -8.90 4.85
CA ILE A 40 7.03 -7.74 4.45
C ILE A 40 6.81 -7.76 2.93
N VAL A 41 5.55 -7.67 2.53
CA VAL A 41 5.12 -7.39 1.14
C VAL A 41 4.62 -5.95 1.08
N SER A 42 5.26 -5.12 0.26
CA SER A 42 4.83 -3.75 0.01
C SER A 42 4.00 -3.70 -1.28
N VAL A 43 2.82 -3.08 -1.22
CA VAL A 43 1.93 -2.87 -2.36
C VAL A 43 1.68 -1.37 -2.51
N THR A 44 2.23 -0.79 -3.57
CA THR A 44 2.01 0.61 -3.95
C THR A 44 1.01 0.66 -5.09
N ILE A 45 -0.12 1.34 -4.87
CA ILE A 45 -1.24 1.31 -5.82
C ILE A 45 -0.97 2.23 -7.03
N THR A 46 -0.61 3.48 -6.78
CA THR A 46 -0.39 4.49 -7.83
C THR A 46 1.08 4.58 -8.21
N SER A 47 1.37 5.27 -9.32
CA SER A 47 2.73 5.47 -9.81
C SER A 47 3.44 6.69 -9.18
N GLY A 48 2.75 7.52 -8.39
CA GLY A 48 3.29 8.81 -7.91
C GLY A 48 3.64 9.77 -9.04
N ASP A 49 3.01 9.61 -10.22
CA ASP A 49 3.36 10.28 -11.46
C ASP A 49 2.78 11.70 -11.57
N SER A 50 2.03 12.16 -10.56
CA SER A 50 1.55 13.54 -10.43
C SER A 50 2.26 14.31 -9.30
N GLY A 51 3.21 13.68 -8.60
CA GLY A 51 3.92 14.24 -7.44
C GLY A 51 4.98 15.31 -7.72
N SER A 52 4.78 16.19 -8.72
CA SER A 52 5.68 17.30 -9.04
C SER A 52 4.93 18.60 -9.28
N ASN A 53 5.43 19.68 -8.68
CA ASN A 53 4.96 21.05 -8.91
C ASN A 53 5.95 21.88 -9.75
N ASP A 54 6.91 21.24 -10.43
CA ASP A 54 7.86 21.92 -11.32
C ASP A 54 7.12 22.51 -12.54
N PRO A 55 7.03 23.85 -12.67
CA PRO A 55 6.26 24.50 -13.74
C PRO A 55 6.89 24.32 -15.13
N THR A 56 8.10 23.76 -15.23
CA THR A 56 8.76 23.46 -16.50
C THR A 56 8.37 22.10 -17.09
N LYS A 57 7.63 21.28 -16.32
CA LYS A 57 7.17 19.94 -16.73
C LYS A 57 5.73 19.97 -17.20
N ASP A 58 5.41 19.13 -18.17
CA ASP A 58 4.04 18.89 -18.64
C ASP A 58 3.64 17.42 -18.44
N GLY A 59 2.46 17.03 -18.95
CA GLY A 59 1.96 15.66 -18.83
C GLY A 59 2.89 14.59 -19.44
N GLY A 60 3.81 14.96 -20.34
CA GLY A 60 4.81 14.04 -20.89
C GLY A 60 5.84 13.59 -19.85
N TYR A 61 6.03 14.34 -18.76
CA TYR A 61 6.97 14.00 -17.68
C TYR A 61 6.47 12.85 -16.79
N LYS A 62 5.17 12.55 -16.79
CA LYS A 62 4.56 11.55 -15.89
C LYS A 62 5.26 10.18 -15.94
N ALA A 63 5.56 9.68 -17.14
CA ALA A 63 6.22 8.38 -17.29
C ALA A 63 7.65 8.36 -16.74
N GLU A 64 8.39 9.47 -16.85
CA GLU A 64 9.73 9.61 -16.28
C GLU A 64 9.66 9.67 -14.75
N LEU A 65 8.71 10.45 -14.22
CA LEU A 65 8.49 10.58 -12.78
C LEU A 65 8.06 9.26 -12.15
N ALA A 66 7.14 8.51 -12.78
CA ALA A 66 6.73 7.19 -12.34
C ALA A 66 7.92 6.23 -12.17
N ARG A 67 8.80 6.17 -13.19
CA ARG A 67 9.99 5.32 -13.15
C ARG A 67 10.94 5.74 -12.02
N LEU A 68 11.18 7.05 -11.88
CA LEU A 68 12.03 7.58 -10.81
C LEU A 68 11.49 7.21 -9.42
N ARG A 69 10.19 7.40 -9.19
CA ARG A 69 9.54 7.09 -7.91
C ARG A 69 9.53 5.58 -7.61
N GLU A 70 9.36 4.72 -8.62
CA GLU A 70 9.47 3.26 -8.45
C GLU A 70 10.91 2.86 -8.04
N GLU A 71 11.94 3.44 -8.65
CA GLU A 71 13.35 3.23 -8.27
C GLU A 71 13.64 3.69 -6.84
N GLU A 72 13.13 4.87 -6.45
CA GLU A 72 13.26 5.41 -5.10
C GLU A 72 12.55 4.54 -4.06
N GLN A 73 11.33 4.08 -4.36
CA GLN A 73 10.57 3.21 -3.47
C GLN A 73 11.26 1.86 -3.28
N LEU A 74 11.84 1.28 -4.34
CA LEU A 74 12.63 0.05 -4.24
C LEU A 74 13.86 0.25 -3.34
N ALA A 75 14.53 1.39 -3.43
CA ALA A 75 15.65 1.73 -2.56
C ALA A 75 15.22 1.89 -1.09
N ALA A 76 14.10 2.57 -0.84
CA ALA A 76 13.53 2.73 0.51
C ALA A 76 13.11 1.38 1.11
N ASN A 77 12.39 0.55 0.32
CA ASN A 77 11.99 -0.81 0.68
C ASN A 77 13.17 -1.67 1.12
N LYS A 78 14.31 -1.57 0.41
CA LYS A 78 15.54 -2.27 0.78
C LYS A 78 16.06 -1.86 2.16
N VAL A 79 15.98 -0.57 2.51
CA VAL A 79 16.38 -0.06 3.83
C VAL A 79 15.45 -0.58 4.93
N LEU A 80 14.13 -0.63 4.68
CA LEU A 80 13.14 -1.13 5.62
C LEU A 80 13.14 -2.66 5.79
N GLY A 81 13.87 -3.40 4.94
CA GLY A 81 13.88 -4.86 4.96
C GLY A 81 12.64 -5.48 4.32
N VAL A 82 11.98 -4.76 3.40
CA VAL A 82 10.87 -5.29 2.60
C VAL A 82 11.37 -6.44 1.72
N LYS A 83 10.62 -7.54 1.71
CA LYS A 83 11.00 -8.76 1.00
C LYS A 83 10.50 -8.75 -0.45
N GLU A 84 9.27 -8.29 -0.65
CA GLU A 84 8.62 -8.23 -1.96
C GLU A 84 7.96 -6.86 -2.15
N ALA A 85 8.08 -6.29 -3.34
CA ALA A 85 7.44 -5.03 -3.71
C ALA A 85 6.55 -5.24 -4.94
N VAL A 86 5.31 -4.76 -4.86
CA VAL A 86 4.30 -4.85 -5.92
C VAL A 86 3.83 -3.45 -6.27
N PHE A 87 3.97 -3.08 -7.53
CA PHE A 87 3.48 -1.81 -8.07
C PHE A 87 2.28 -2.07 -8.98
N LEU A 88 1.10 -1.55 -8.63
CA LEU A 88 -0.10 -1.67 -9.47
C LEU A 88 -0.15 -0.62 -10.59
N ARG A 89 0.59 0.48 -10.42
CA ARG A 89 0.81 1.54 -11.42
C ARG A 89 -0.49 2.23 -11.89
N TYR A 90 -1.44 2.42 -10.98
CA TYR A 90 -2.59 3.29 -11.23
C TYR A 90 -2.14 4.76 -11.35
N PRO A 91 -2.86 5.62 -12.07
CA PRO A 91 -2.56 7.05 -12.12
C PRO A 91 -2.69 7.71 -10.74
N ASP A 92 -1.72 8.53 -10.39
CA ASP A 92 -1.69 9.34 -9.16
C ASP A 92 -2.62 10.56 -9.29
N GLY A 93 -3.49 10.77 -8.30
CA GLY A 93 -4.45 11.88 -8.21
C GLY A 93 -5.86 11.56 -8.70
N GLU A 94 -6.06 10.36 -9.24
CA GLU A 94 -7.30 9.94 -9.92
C GLU A 94 -7.82 8.59 -9.39
N LEU A 95 -7.34 8.14 -8.22
CA LEU A 95 -7.64 6.82 -7.70
C LEU A 95 -9.07 6.71 -7.14
N GLU A 96 -9.81 5.71 -7.60
CA GLU A 96 -11.15 5.36 -7.11
C GLU A 96 -11.17 3.93 -6.53
N PRO A 97 -11.96 3.66 -5.47
CA PRO A 97 -12.08 2.34 -4.84
C PRO A 97 -12.97 1.40 -5.67
N THR A 98 -12.54 1.09 -6.89
CA THR A 98 -13.32 0.28 -7.83
C THR A 98 -13.34 -1.20 -7.44
N ILE A 99 -14.33 -1.94 -7.96
CA ILE A 99 -14.37 -3.41 -7.83
C ILE A 99 -13.15 -4.07 -8.49
N ALA A 100 -12.59 -3.47 -9.55
CA ALA A 100 -11.38 -3.97 -10.20
C ALA A 100 -10.16 -3.87 -9.26
N LEU A 101 -9.94 -2.71 -8.65
CA LEU A 101 -8.87 -2.52 -7.66
C LEU A 101 -9.05 -3.47 -6.46
N ARG A 102 -10.26 -3.54 -5.91
CA ARG A 102 -10.57 -4.49 -4.82
C ARG A 102 -10.27 -5.94 -5.20
N LYS A 103 -10.57 -6.34 -6.44
CA LYS A 103 -10.29 -7.69 -6.95
C LYS A 103 -8.78 -7.94 -7.07
N GLU A 104 -8.01 -6.96 -7.56
CA GLU A 104 -6.55 -7.06 -7.62
C GLU A 104 -5.92 -7.19 -6.23
N LEU A 105 -6.35 -6.38 -5.27
CA LEU A 105 -5.89 -6.48 -3.88
C LEU A 105 -6.30 -7.82 -3.26
N THR A 106 -7.51 -8.32 -3.56
CA THR A 106 -7.97 -9.64 -3.10
C THR A 106 -7.07 -10.76 -3.65
N ARG A 107 -6.67 -10.69 -4.92
CA ARG A 107 -5.72 -11.63 -5.52
C ARG A 107 -4.39 -11.63 -4.77
N LEU A 108 -3.82 -10.45 -4.50
CA LEU A 108 -2.57 -10.34 -3.75
C LEU A 108 -2.70 -10.90 -2.33
N ILE A 109 -3.78 -10.58 -1.61
CA ILE A 109 -4.00 -11.10 -0.25
C ILE A 109 -4.12 -12.62 -0.27
N ARG A 110 -4.81 -13.23 -1.25
CA ARG A 110 -4.91 -14.70 -1.39
C ARG A 110 -3.58 -15.37 -1.75
N GLN A 111 -2.81 -14.75 -2.64
CA GLN A 111 -1.50 -15.23 -3.08
C GLN A 111 -0.48 -15.19 -1.93
N TYR A 112 -0.36 -14.03 -1.27
CA TYR A 112 0.65 -13.82 -0.23
C TYR A 112 0.20 -14.29 1.15
N LYS A 113 -1.11 -14.42 1.44
CA LYS A 113 -1.64 -14.87 2.74
C LYS A 113 -1.00 -14.15 3.94
N PRO A 114 -1.06 -12.80 4.00
CA PRO A 114 -0.48 -12.05 5.12
C PRO A 114 -1.27 -12.34 6.41
N ASP A 115 -0.58 -12.38 7.55
CA ASP A 115 -1.21 -12.45 8.87
C ASP A 115 -1.74 -11.07 9.31
N ALA A 116 -1.14 -9.99 8.80
CA ALA A 116 -1.52 -8.61 9.06
C ALA A 116 -1.47 -7.76 7.79
N VAL A 117 -2.49 -6.92 7.59
CA VAL A 117 -2.50 -5.90 6.54
C VAL A 117 -2.44 -4.52 7.20
N LEU A 118 -1.51 -3.68 6.76
CA LEU A 118 -1.41 -2.28 7.17
C LEU A 118 -1.89 -1.39 6.02
N THR A 119 -2.79 -0.47 6.32
CA THR A 119 -3.33 0.49 5.35
C THR A 119 -3.81 1.76 6.08
N GLY A 120 -4.25 2.77 5.32
CA GLY A 120 -4.77 4.02 5.86
C GLY A 120 -6.14 3.87 6.53
N ASN A 121 -6.65 4.98 7.08
CA ASN A 121 -8.04 5.04 7.56
C ASN A 121 -8.93 5.61 6.43
N PRO A 122 -9.89 4.85 5.88
CA PRO A 122 -10.76 5.33 4.80
C PRO A 122 -11.66 6.49 5.23
N GLU A 123 -11.92 6.65 6.53
CA GLU A 123 -12.77 7.71 7.08
C GLU A 123 -12.00 8.99 7.46
N ALA A 124 -10.66 8.99 7.35
CA ALA A 124 -9.85 10.14 7.72
C ALA A 124 -9.91 11.24 6.65
N TRP A 125 -10.90 12.14 6.75
CA TRP A 125 -10.97 13.34 5.92
C TRP A 125 -10.00 14.42 6.37
N PHE A 126 -9.73 14.50 7.67
CA PHE A 126 -8.84 15.48 8.27
C PHE A 126 -7.82 14.79 9.18
N TYR A 127 -6.57 15.25 9.13
CA TYR A 127 -5.57 14.94 10.14
C TYR A 127 -5.38 16.16 11.03
N GLY A 128 -5.89 16.08 12.26
CA GLY A 128 -6.01 17.25 13.13
C GLY A 128 -6.94 18.30 12.54
N ASN A 129 -6.64 19.58 12.80
CA ASN A 129 -7.45 20.71 12.33
C ASN A 129 -6.82 21.45 11.15
N GLU A 130 -5.69 20.98 10.62
CA GLU A 130 -4.84 21.75 9.69
C GLU A 130 -4.64 21.08 8.33
N TYR A 131 -4.91 19.79 8.21
CA TYR A 131 -4.61 19.03 7.00
C TYR A 131 -5.82 18.26 6.49
N VAL A 132 -6.18 18.51 5.22
CA VAL A 132 -7.20 17.75 4.49
C VAL A 132 -6.52 16.57 3.82
N ASN A 133 -7.04 15.37 4.04
CA ASN A 133 -6.45 14.16 3.51
C ASN A 133 -6.67 14.03 1.99
N HIS A 134 -5.71 13.41 1.31
CA HIS A 134 -5.76 13.14 -0.11
C HIS A 134 -6.88 12.13 -0.44
N PRO A 135 -7.66 12.32 -1.52
CA PRO A 135 -8.67 11.33 -1.94
C PRO A 135 -8.08 9.95 -2.19
N ASP A 136 -6.93 9.85 -2.86
CA ASP A 136 -6.26 8.57 -3.15
C ASP A 136 -5.92 7.78 -1.87
N HIS A 137 -5.53 8.43 -0.77
CA HIS A 137 -5.29 7.75 0.51
C HIS A 137 -6.57 7.07 1.02
N ARG A 138 -7.71 7.76 0.92
CA ARG A 138 -9.01 7.21 1.35
C ARG A 138 -9.48 6.11 0.41
N ALA A 139 -9.33 6.28 -0.91
CA ALA A 139 -9.68 5.29 -1.91
C ALA A 139 -8.86 3.99 -1.76
N ALA A 140 -7.54 4.13 -1.60
CA ALA A 140 -6.62 3.02 -1.32
C ALA A 140 -7.01 2.26 -0.04
N ALA A 141 -7.22 3.00 1.05
CA ALA A 141 -7.63 2.43 2.33
C ALA A 141 -8.97 1.70 2.24
N GLN A 142 -9.97 2.29 1.57
CA GLN A 142 -11.27 1.66 1.38
C GLN A 142 -11.14 0.35 0.58
N ALA A 143 -10.46 0.39 -0.55
CA ALA A 143 -10.26 -0.80 -1.38
C ALA A 143 -9.50 -1.90 -0.63
N ALA A 144 -8.48 -1.53 0.17
CA ALA A 144 -7.73 -2.47 1.00
C ALA A 144 -8.61 -3.11 2.10
N CYS A 145 -9.38 -2.30 2.84
CA CYS A 145 -10.31 -2.80 3.85
C CYS A 145 -11.34 -3.77 3.25
N GLU A 146 -11.95 -3.42 2.12
CA GLU A 146 -12.93 -4.26 1.44
C GLU A 146 -12.32 -5.54 0.84
N ALA A 147 -11.05 -5.48 0.42
CA ALA A 147 -10.30 -6.64 -0.04
C ALA A 147 -9.99 -7.59 1.12
N VAL A 148 -9.61 -7.08 2.30
CA VAL A 148 -9.43 -7.90 3.52
C VAL A 148 -10.76 -8.53 3.94
N PHE A 149 -11.78 -7.72 4.17
CA PHE A 149 -13.12 -8.18 4.54
C PHE A 149 -14.19 -7.47 3.71
N PRO A 150 -15.09 -8.21 3.04
CA PRO A 150 -15.26 -9.66 3.12
C PRO A 150 -14.43 -10.46 2.10
N SER A 151 -13.72 -9.83 1.16
CA SER A 151 -13.34 -10.50 -0.11
C SER A 151 -12.32 -11.63 0.02
N ALA A 152 -11.20 -11.39 0.71
CA ALA A 152 -10.13 -12.38 0.82
C ALA A 152 -10.60 -13.63 1.58
N GLY A 153 -11.38 -13.46 2.65
CA GLY A 153 -11.92 -14.56 3.45
C GLY A 153 -13.14 -15.25 2.83
N THR A 154 -13.92 -14.57 1.98
CA THR A 154 -15.12 -15.16 1.37
C THR A 154 -14.79 -15.81 0.03
N ARG A 155 -14.67 -17.14 0.04
CA ARG A 155 -14.23 -17.95 -1.11
C ARG A 155 -14.97 -17.66 -2.43
N LEU A 156 -16.26 -17.36 -2.39
CA LEU A 156 -17.07 -17.13 -3.60
C LEU A 156 -17.03 -15.69 -4.12
N ILE A 157 -16.50 -14.73 -3.35
CA ILE A 157 -16.22 -13.38 -3.88
C ILE A 157 -15.01 -13.52 -4.82
N PHE A 158 -15.17 -13.08 -6.07
CA PHE A 158 -14.18 -13.28 -7.14
C PHE A 158 -13.79 -14.76 -7.31
N ALA A 159 -14.76 -15.60 -7.71
CA ALA A 159 -14.57 -17.04 -7.87
C ALA A 159 -13.56 -17.43 -8.96
N ASP A 160 -13.16 -16.50 -9.83
CA ASP A 160 -12.06 -16.71 -10.77
C ASP A 160 -10.67 -16.64 -10.11
N LEU A 161 -10.58 -16.18 -8.85
CA LEU A 161 -9.37 -16.16 -8.04
C LEU A 161 -9.26 -17.35 -7.06
N LEU A 162 -9.89 -18.49 -7.35
CA LEU A 162 -9.87 -19.66 -6.45
C LEU A 162 -8.53 -20.40 -6.45
N GLU A 163 -7.77 -20.30 -7.53
CA GLU A 163 -6.45 -20.93 -7.71
C GLU A 163 -5.29 -19.93 -7.51
N ALA A 164 -5.59 -18.70 -7.08
CA ALA A 164 -4.62 -17.61 -6.90
C ALA A 164 -3.80 -17.74 -5.60
#